data_AF-Q6F0P0-F1
#
_entry.id   AF-Q6F0P0-F1
#
_cell.length_a   1.000
_cell.length_b   1.000
_cell.length_c   1.000
_cell.angle_alpha   90.00
_cell.angle_beta   90.00
_cell.angle_gamma   90.00
#
_symmetry.space_group_name_H-M   'P 1'
#
loop_
_entity.id
_entity.type
_entity.pdbx_description
1 polymer ?
#
loop_
_entity_poly.entity_id
_entity_poly.type
_entity_poly.pdbx_seq_one_letter_code
_entity_poly.pdbx_strand_id
1 'polypeptide(L)'
;MKNCNYCKKPIKPYQLSRSGQSSAGAIYTPNNSNLGFVSTSGRIYTSHMGCYKTVNKKILPWVILALIFVVIASILMSVGMIDLFTSKSYDWEDLNNHVIIDEAKKTKGIIELVFCGIFFVLCFVSGFGGYAYALSFVKNGEHANDYIDEEAKMIYDAALKKAKKELK
;
A
#
# COMPACT_ATOMS: atom_id res chain seq x y z
N MET A 1 -6.03 -23.18 -10.61
CA MET A 1 -5.49 -23.11 -9.23
C MET A 1 -5.16 -21.66 -8.91
N LYS A 2 -5.49 -21.16 -7.71
CA LYS A 2 -5.22 -19.77 -7.30
C LYS A 2 -3.76 -19.67 -6.83
N ASN A 3 -3.03 -18.63 -7.25
CA ASN A 3 -1.67 -18.37 -6.78
C ASN A 3 -1.68 -17.26 -5.74
N CYS A 4 -0.83 -17.39 -4.72
CA CYS A 4 -0.66 -16.37 -3.69
C CYS A 4 -0.11 -15.07 -4.29
N ASN A 5 -0.74 -13.93 -4.00
CA ASN A 5 -0.32 -12.65 -4.53
C ASN A 5 1.08 -12.24 -4.03
N TYR A 6 1.48 -12.64 -2.83
CA TYR A 6 2.78 -12.28 -2.27
C TYR A 6 3.90 -13.23 -2.70
N CYS A 7 3.77 -14.54 -2.39
CA CYS A 7 4.83 -15.51 -2.65
C CYS A 7 4.77 -16.19 -4.02
N LYS A 8 3.73 -15.90 -4.82
CA LYS A 8 3.49 -16.45 -6.17
C LYS A 8 3.31 -17.97 -6.26
N LYS A 9 3.43 -18.72 -5.16
CA LYS A 9 3.18 -20.17 -5.09
C LYS A 9 1.68 -20.49 -5.15
N PRO A 10 1.30 -21.67 -5.68
CA PRO A 10 -0.09 -22.11 -5.72
C PRO A 10 -0.63 -22.36 -4.31
N ILE A 11 -1.87 -21.94 -4.10
CA ILE A 11 -2.63 -22.16 -2.87
C ILE A 11 -3.36 -23.48 -3.01
N LYS A 12 -3.05 -24.42 -2.12
CA LYS A 12 -3.69 -25.73 -2.04
C LYS A 12 -5.02 -25.63 -1.29
N PRO A 13 -5.99 -26.53 -1.53
CA PRO A 13 -7.33 -26.44 -0.94
C PRO A 13 -7.35 -26.53 0.59
N TYR A 14 -6.35 -27.19 1.19
CA TYR A 14 -6.20 -27.29 2.64
C TYR A 14 -5.49 -26.10 3.30
N GLN A 15 -4.96 -25.15 2.51
CA GLN A 15 -4.27 -23.98 3.03
C GLN A 15 -5.26 -22.83 3.21
N LEU A 16 -5.29 -22.24 4.41
CA LEU A 16 -6.13 -21.09 4.67
C LEU A 16 -5.67 -19.90 3.83
N SER A 17 -6.60 -19.29 3.10
CA SER A 17 -6.30 -18.15 2.23
C SER A 17 -7.19 -16.96 2.56
N ARG A 18 -6.61 -15.77 2.44
CA ARG A 18 -7.34 -14.51 2.48
C ARG A 18 -7.48 -14.01 1.06
N SER A 19 -8.71 -13.78 0.64
CA SER A 19 -9.00 -13.03 -0.58
C SER A 19 -9.34 -11.60 -0.17
N GLY A 20 -8.77 -10.64 -0.88
CA GLY A 20 -9.22 -9.26 -0.86
C GLY A 20 -9.51 -8.80 -2.27
N GLN A 21 -10.11 -7.64 -2.37
CA GLN A 21 -10.52 -7.06 -3.62
C GLN A 21 -10.12 -5.59 -3.67
N SER A 22 -9.59 -5.17 -4.81
CA SER A 22 -9.39 -3.75 -5.12
C SER A 22 -10.45 -3.37 -6.15
N SER A 23 -11.55 -2.81 -5.67
CA SER A 23 -12.62 -2.23 -6.50
C SER A 23 -13.31 -1.10 -5.74
N ALA A 24 -13.67 -0.04 -6.46
CA ALA A 24 -14.62 0.96 -5.98
C ALA A 24 -16.04 0.45 -6.32
N GLY A 25 -16.68 -0.28 -5.41
CA GLY A 25 -18.03 -0.78 -5.58
C GLY A 25 -18.39 -1.96 -4.67
N ALA A 26 -19.68 -2.10 -4.32
CA ALA A 26 -20.24 -3.24 -3.61
C ALA A 26 -20.49 -4.40 -4.57
N ILE A 27 -20.02 -5.61 -4.24
CA ILE A 27 -20.04 -6.75 -5.16
C ILE A 27 -20.50 -7.99 -4.42
N TYR A 28 -21.42 -8.72 -5.05
CA TYR A 28 -21.88 -10.02 -4.59
C TYR A 28 -21.13 -11.11 -5.36
N THR A 29 -20.16 -11.76 -4.71
CA THR A 29 -19.48 -12.94 -5.26
C THR A 29 -19.95 -14.20 -4.53
N PRO A 30 -20.96 -14.94 -5.05
CA PRO A 30 -21.25 -16.26 -4.52
C PRO A 30 -20.03 -17.18 -4.78
N ASN A 31 -19.54 -17.83 -3.73
CA ASN A 31 -18.49 -18.85 -3.76
C ASN A 31 -17.10 -18.45 -4.31
N ASN A 32 -16.63 -17.21 -4.12
CA ASN A 32 -15.24 -16.83 -4.45
C ASN A 32 -14.83 -17.19 -5.91
N SER A 33 -15.79 -17.20 -6.84
CA SER A 33 -15.59 -17.33 -8.28
C SER A 33 -14.70 -16.19 -8.79
N ASN A 34 -13.77 -16.49 -9.71
CA ASN A 34 -13.00 -15.45 -10.43
C ASN A 34 -13.87 -14.63 -11.40
N LEU A 35 -15.13 -15.04 -11.61
CA LEU A 35 -16.13 -14.35 -12.42
C LEU A 35 -17.20 -13.82 -11.47
N GLY A 36 -17.01 -12.58 -11.02
CA GLY A 36 -18.05 -11.73 -10.45
C GLY A 36 -18.26 -10.56 -11.40
N PHE A 37 -19.51 -10.20 -11.68
CA PHE A 37 -19.84 -9.04 -12.49
C PHE A 37 -19.55 -7.78 -11.66
N VAL A 38 -18.48 -7.07 -11.99
CA VAL A 38 -18.12 -5.81 -11.35
C VAL A 38 -18.22 -4.72 -12.41
N SER A 39 -19.01 -3.67 -12.14
CA SER A 39 -19.12 -2.51 -13.04
C SER A 39 -17.79 -1.81 -13.31
N THR A 40 -16.80 -2.04 -12.43
CA THR A 40 -15.41 -1.59 -12.54
C THR A 40 -14.47 -2.79 -12.33
N SER A 41 -14.07 -3.46 -13.41
CA SER A 41 -13.10 -4.57 -13.52
C SER A 41 -12.10 -4.76 -12.34
N GLY A 42 -12.57 -5.26 -11.21
CA GLY A 42 -11.77 -5.38 -9.98
C GLY A 42 -10.94 -6.66 -9.98
N ARG A 43 -9.65 -6.57 -9.64
CA ARG A 43 -8.78 -7.74 -9.52
C ARG A 43 -8.94 -8.34 -8.11
N ILE A 44 -9.44 -9.57 -8.03
CA ILE A 44 -9.42 -10.35 -6.80
C ILE A 44 -7.98 -10.81 -6.55
N TYR A 45 -7.43 -10.48 -5.39
CA TYR A 45 -6.13 -10.96 -4.96
C TYR A 45 -6.30 -11.95 -3.82
N THR A 46 -5.81 -13.17 -4.02
CA THR A 46 -5.80 -14.22 -3.00
C THR A 46 -4.38 -14.44 -2.51
N SER A 47 -4.20 -14.57 -1.20
CA SER A 47 -2.91 -14.81 -0.57
C SER A 47 -3.00 -15.87 0.52
N HIS A 48 -1.93 -16.62 0.76
CA HIS A 48 -1.84 -17.45 1.97
C HIS A 48 -2.04 -16.58 3.20
N MET A 49 -2.78 -17.08 4.19
CA MET A 49 -3.04 -16.32 5.42
C MET A 49 -1.75 -15.98 6.16
N GLY A 50 -0.77 -16.90 6.19
CA GLY A 50 0.54 -16.67 6.80
C GLY A 50 1.33 -15.58 6.08
N CYS A 51 1.46 -15.65 4.75
CA CYS A 51 2.09 -14.60 3.96
C CYS A 51 1.44 -13.22 4.19
N TYR A 52 0.11 -13.15 4.22
CA TYR A 52 -0.60 -11.90 4.48
C TYR A 52 -0.27 -11.31 5.86
N LYS A 53 -0.36 -12.12 6.92
CA LYS A 53 -0.06 -11.66 8.28
C LYS A 53 1.38 -11.20 8.42
N THR A 54 2.33 -11.93 7.84
CA THR A 54 3.76 -11.57 7.88
C THR A 54 4.02 -10.26 7.15
N VAL A 55 3.50 -10.10 5.92
CA VAL A 55 3.64 -8.85 5.16
C VAL A 55 3.06 -7.67 5.94
N ASN A 56 1.83 -7.78 6.45
CA ASN A 56 1.21 -6.70 7.22
C ASN A 56 1.99 -6.34 8.49
N LYS A 57 2.48 -7.35 9.22
CA LYS A 57 3.30 -7.12 10.41
C LYS A 57 4.61 -6.39 10.07
N LYS A 58 5.23 -6.71 8.94
CA LYS A 58 6.51 -6.13 8.51
C LYS A 58 6.36 -4.77 7.84
N ILE A 59 5.22 -4.50 7.16
CA ILE A 59 4.98 -3.21 6.50
C ILE A 59 4.47 -2.13 7.45
N LEU A 60 3.80 -2.51 8.56
CA LEU A 60 3.16 -1.55 9.46
C LEU A 60 4.08 -0.43 9.96
N PRO A 61 5.34 -0.68 10.40
CA PRO A 61 6.24 0.40 10.82
C PRO A 61 6.56 1.39 9.70
N TRP A 62 6.66 0.91 8.46
CA TRP A 62 6.92 1.75 7.28
C TRP A 62 5.71 2.60 6.91
N VAL A 63 4.50 2.05 7.06
CA VAL A 63 3.25 2.82 6.87
C VAL A 63 3.14 3.92 7.92
N ILE A 64 3.48 3.64 9.18
CA ILE A 64 3.49 4.65 10.25
C ILE A 64 4.52 5.75 9.93
N LEU A 65 5.73 5.37 9.53
CA LEU A 65 6.78 6.32 9.15
C LEU A 65 6.36 7.20 7.96
N ALA A 66 5.77 6.61 6.92
CA ALA A 66 5.25 7.33 5.78
C ALA A 66 4.16 8.33 6.19
N LEU A 67 3.25 7.93 7.10
CA LEU A 67 2.20 8.80 7.62
C LEU A 67 2.77 10.01 8.37
N ILE A 68 3.83 9.82 9.16
CA ILE A 68 4.53 10.94 9.83
C ILE A 68 5.08 11.92 8.80
N PHE A 69 5.72 11.43 7.73
CA PHE A 69 6.22 12.31 6.67
C PHE A 69 5.13 13.08 5.96
N VAL A 70 3.96 12.47 5.71
CA VAL A 70 2.80 13.16 5.11
C VAL A 70 2.30 14.28 6.02
N VAL A 71 2.21 14.05 7.33
CA VAL A 71 1.78 15.06 8.29
C VAL A 71 2.75 16.25 8.31
N ILE A 72 4.06 15.97 8.40
CA ILE A 72 5.09 17.03 8.39
C ILE A 72 5.06 17.81 7.07
N ALA A 73 4.97 17.12 5.92
CA ALA A 73 4.86 17.75 4.61
C ALA A 73 3.61 18.65 4.51
N SER A 74 2.47 18.19 5.04
CA SER A 74 1.21 18.97 5.01
C SER A 74 1.30 20.26 5.84
N ILE A 75 1.98 20.20 6.99
CA ILE A 75 2.23 21.39 7.83
C ILE A 75 3.16 22.35 7.10
N LEU A 76 4.29 21.87 6.59
CA LEU A 76 5.25 22.68 5.84
C LEU A 76 4.63 23.30 4.58
N MET A 77 3.75 22.56 3.89
CA MET A 77 3.02 23.09 2.74
C MET A 77 2.10 24.24 3.14
N SER A 78 1.36 24.09 4.25
CA SER A 78 0.42 25.11 4.71
C SER A 78 1.14 26.38 5.15
N VAL A 79 2.18 26.25 6.00
CA VAL A 79 2.97 27.39 6.48
C VAL A 79 3.74 28.05 5.33
N GLY A 80 4.38 27.26 4.46
CA GLY A 80 5.15 27.78 3.35
C GLY A 80 4.30 28.55 2.34
N MET A 81 3.06 28.10 2.10
CA MET A 81 2.11 28.83 1.27
C MET A 81 1.66 30.13 1.95
N ILE A 82 1.38 30.14 3.25
CA ILE A 82 1.03 31.36 3.99
C ILE A 82 2.15 32.40 3.89
N ASP A 83 3.40 32.01 4.14
CA ASP A 83 4.56 32.90 4.07
C ASP A 83 4.77 33.46 2.65
N LEU A 84 4.57 32.64 1.62
CA LEU A 84 4.66 33.09 0.23
C LEU A 84 3.56 34.07 -0.15
N PHE A 85 2.30 33.81 0.23
CA PHE A 85 1.19 34.69 -0.13
C PHE A 85 1.16 35.99 0.69
N THR A 86 1.68 35.97 1.92
CA THR A 86 1.78 37.16 2.78
C THR A 86 3.10 37.92 2.62
N SER A 87 3.98 37.48 1.72
CA SER A 87 5.25 38.15 1.42
C SER A 87 5.10 39.46 0.63
N LYS A 88 3.92 39.73 0.07
CA LYS A 88 3.66 40.97 -0.68
C LYS A 88 2.80 41.91 0.14
N SER A 89 3.27 43.14 0.31
CA SER A 89 2.49 44.26 0.81
C SER A 89 2.35 45.33 -0.28
N TYR A 90 1.27 46.10 -0.21
CA TYR A 90 1.01 47.19 -1.14
C TYR A 90 1.19 48.50 -0.39
N ASP A 91 2.00 49.40 -0.95
CA ASP A 91 2.13 50.77 -0.48
C ASP A 91 1.60 51.74 -1.53
N TRP A 92 0.87 52.74 -1.07
CA TRP A 92 0.22 53.74 -1.91
C TRP A 92 1.03 55.04 -1.83
N GLU A 93 2.03 55.16 -2.69
CA GLU A 93 2.75 56.43 -2.91
C GLU A 93 2.38 56.98 -4.30
N ASP A 94 2.01 58.27 -4.35
CA ASP A 94 1.81 59.04 -5.59
C ASP A 94 0.91 58.40 -6.68
N LEU A 95 -0.29 57.94 -6.29
CA LEU A 95 -1.30 57.31 -7.19
C LEU A 95 -0.82 56.05 -7.93
N ASN A 96 0.40 55.57 -7.70
CA ASN A 96 0.93 54.35 -8.28
C ASN A 96 1.02 53.26 -7.21
N ASN A 97 0.49 52.10 -7.53
CA ASN A 97 0.45 50.98 -6.60
C ASN A 97 1.83 50.31 -6.59
N HIS A 98 2.62 50.51 -5.54
CA HIS A 98 3.95 49.92 -5.40
C HIS A 98 3.86 48.61 -4.61
N VAL A 99 4.32 47.51 -5.21
CA VAL A 99 4.40 46.20 -4.53
C VAL A 99 5.72 46.13 -3.77
N ILE A 100 5.64 46.11 -2.44
CA ILE A 100 6.77 45.83 -1.55
C ILE A 100 6.82 44.32 -1.32
N ILE A 101 7.98 43.71 -1.57
CA ILE A 101 8.21 42.29 -1.36
C ILE A 101 9.11 42.11 -0.14
N ASP A 102 8.59 41.41 0.87
CA ASP A 102 9.37 40.89 1.98
C ASP A 102 10.15 39.65 1.51
N GLU A 103 11.37 39.87 1.03
CA GLU A 103 12.24 38.80 0.53
C GLU A 103 12.60 37.76 1.62
N ALA A 104 12.57 38.14 2.91
CA ALA A 104 12.84 37.21 4.00
C ALA A 104 11.69 36.22 4.19
N LYS A 105 10.43 36.70 4.22
CA LYS A 105 9.24 35.84 4.25
C LYS A 105 9.13 34.96 3.00
N LYS A 106 9.38 35.56 1.83
CA LYS A 106 9.36 34.83 0.55
C LYS A 106 10.38 33.70 0.53
N THR A 107 11.62 33.96 0.95
CA THR A 107 12.68 32.95 1.03
C THR A 107 12.35 31.85 2.03
N LYS A 108 11.81 32.21 3.21
CA LYS A 108 11.36 31.25 4.22
C LYS A 108 10.27 30.32 3.68
N GLY A 109 9.24 30.88 3.02
CA GLY A 109 8.18 30.08 2.41
C GLY A 109 8.69 29.14 1.31
N ILE A 110 9.63 29.58 0.48
CA ILE A 110 10.28 28.72 -0.53
C ILE A 110 11.02 27.56 0.14
N ILE A 111 11.81 27.83 1.18
CA ILE A 111 12.56 26.80 1.92
C ILE A 111 11.60 25.76 2.50
N GLU A 112 10.51 26.20 3.13
CA GLU A 112 9.49 25.30 3.69
C GLU A 112 8.84 24.42 2.62
N LEU A 113 8.53 24.97 1.43
CA LEU A 113 8.01 24.19 0.30
C LEU A 113 9.03 23.21 -0.28
N VAL A 114 10.32 23.55 -0.32
CA VAL A 114 11.38 22.63 -0.74
C VAL A 114 11.48 21.45 0.23
N PHE A 115 11.48 21.71 1.54
CA PHE A 115 11.48 20.64 2.54
C PHE A 115 10.20 19.79 2.48
N CYS A 116 9.04 20.41 2.24
CA CYS A 116 7.79 19.69 1.96
C CYS A 116 7.96 18.67 0.82
N GLY A 117 8.55 19.10 -0.31
CA GLY A 117 8.86 18.21 -1.43
C GLY A 117 9.78 17.04 -1.05
N ILE A 118 10.82 17.30 -0.25
CA ILE A 118 11.73 16.26 0.26
C ILE A 118 10.96 15.25 1.12
N PHE A 119 10.08 15.69 2.02
CA PHE A 119 9.28 14.79 2.85
C PHE A 119 8.30 13.94 2.04
N PHE A 120 7.71 14.46 0.96
CA PHE A 120 6.91 13.65 0.04
C PHE A 120 7.75 12.55 -0.63
N VAL A 121 8.95 12.86 -1.09
CA VAL A 121 9.86 11.85 -1.66
C VAL A 121 10.21 10.78 -0.61
N LEU A 122 10.52 11.18 0.62
CA LEU A 122 10.79 10.24 1.71
C LEU A 122 9.56 9.36 2.03
N CYS A 123 8.34 9.90 1.97
CA CYS A 123 7.10 9.13 2.09
C CYS A 123 7.00 8.04 1.00
N PHE A 124 7.26 8.39 -0.27
CA PHE A 124 7.26 7.39 -1.34
C PHE A 124 8.33 6.32 -1.14
N VAL A 125 9.57 6.73 -0.84
CA VAL A 125 10.70 5.80 -0.64
C VAL A 125 10.43 4.84 0.52
N SER A 126 9.94 5.35 1.66
CA SER A 126 9.58 4.53 2.82
C SER A 126 8.42 3.58 2.53
N GLY A 127 7.39 4.02 1.80
CA GLY A 127 6.27 3.17 1.40
C GLY A 127 6.69 2.04 0.45
N PHE A 128 7.35 2.36 -0.67
CA PHE A 128 7.79 1.37 -1.66
C PHE A 128 8.91 0.48 -1.12
N GLY A 129 9.90 1.07 -0.44
CA GLY A 129 11.00 0.34 0.18
C GLY A 129 10.50 -0.59 1.28
N GLY A 130 9.58 -0.12 2.13
CA GLY A 130 8.94 -0.91 3.16
C GLY A 130 8.11 -2.08 2.61
N TYR A 131 7.40 -1.86 1.50
CA TYR A 131 6.67 -2.93 0.82
C TYR A 131 7.60 -3.97 0.21
N ALA A 132 8.66 -3.55 -0.49
CA ALA A 132 9.67 -4.45 -1.06
C ALA A 132 10.39 -5.26 0.04
N TYR A 133 10.72 -4.62 1.16
CA TYR A 133 11.27 -5.27 2.33
C TYR A 133 10.29 -6.29 2.93
N ALA A 134 9.01 -5.95 3.10
CA ALA A 134 8.03 -6.89 3.62
C ALA A 134 7.82 -8.12 2.70
N LEU A 135 7.88 -7.92 1.38
CA LEU A 135 7.76 -9.01 0.40
C LEU A 135 8.93 -10.01 0.46
N SER A 136 10.14 -9.57 0.81
CA SER A 136 11.31 -10.45 0.86
C SER A 136 11.15 -11.60 1.85
N PHE A 137 10.45 -11.35 2.97
CA PHE A 137 10.18 -12.36 4.02
C PHE A 137 9.21 -13.46 3.59
N VAL A 138 8.41 -13.23 2.55
CA VAL A 138 7.40 -14.21 2.13
C VAL A 138 7.71 -14.82 0.77
N LYS A 139 8.78 -14.37 0.09
CA LYS A 139 9.13 -14.79 -1.28
C LYS A 139 9.45 -16.27 -1.39
N ASN A 140 10.07 -16.86 -0.36
CA ASN A 140 10.37 -18.29 -0.28
C ASN A 140 9.10 -19.15 -0.05
N GLY A 141 7.98 -18.54 0.34
CA GLY A 141 6.70 -19.21 0.58
C GLY A 141 6.69 -20.18 1.77
N GLU A 142 7.61 -20.03 2.72
CA GLU A 142 7.64 -20.82 3.95
C GLU A 142 6.34 -20.65 4.75
N HIS A 143 5.84 -19.41 4.81
CA HIS A 143 4.58 -19.04 5.47
C HIS A 143 3.29 -19.55 4.80
N ALA A 144 3.39 -20.40 3.78
CA ALA A 144 2.22 -20.99 3.12
C ALA A 144 1.53 -22.05 3.98
N ASN A 145 2.28 -22.70 4.89
CA ASN A 145 1.80 -23.79 5.73
C ASN A 145 1.53 -23.38 7.18
N ASP A 146 1.75 -22.12 7.56
CA ASP A 146 1.52 -21.62 8.93
C ASP A 146 0.04 -21.77 9.36
N TYR A 147 -0.87 -21.84 8.39
CA TYR A 147 -2.31 -21.97 8.62
C TYR A 147 -2.88 -23.02 7.66
N ILE A 148 -2.91 -24.26 8.11
CA ILE A 148 -3.47 -25.40 7.37
C ILE A 148 -4.59 -26.05 8.15
N ASP A 149 -5.58 -26.55 7.41
CA ASP A 149 -6.57 -27.48 7.92
C ASP A 149 -6.01 -28.91 7.75
N GLU A 150 -5.65 -29.55 8.86
CA GLU A 150 -5.04 -30.88 8.85
C GLU A 150 -6.01 -31.96 8.36
N GLU A 151 -7.32 -31.83 8.63
CA GLU A 151 -8.32 -32.79 8.15
C GLU A 151 -8.47 -32.70 6.63
N ALA A 152 -8.62 -31.49 6.10
CA ALA A 152 -8.67 -31.24 4.66
C ALA A 152 -7.38 -31.69 3.96
N LYS A 153 -6.23 -31.56 4.62
CA LYS A 153 -4.94 -32.02 4.11
C LYS A 153 -4.85 -33.54 4.05
N MET A 154 -5.30 -34.26 5.08
CA MET A 154 -5.36 -35.73 5.06
C MET A 154 -6.25 -36.24 3.93
N ILE A 155 -7.43 -35.64 3.73
CA ILE A 155 -8.34 -35.98 2.63
C ILE A 155 -7.67 -35.74 1.27
N TYR A 156 -7.04 -34.58 1.11
CA TYR A 156 -6.34 -34.21 -0.12
C TYR A 156 -5.20 -35.17 -0.45
N ASP A 157 -4.36 -35.51 0.52
CA ASP A 157 -3.23 -36.42 0.34
C ASP A 157 -3.69 -37.85 0.02
N ALA A 158 -4.77 -38.32 0.67
CA ALA A 158 -5.40 -39.60 0.37
C ALA A 158 -5.94 -39.65 -1.07
N ALA A 159 -6.65 -38.60 -1.50
CA ALA A 159 -7.17 -38.48 -2.87
C ALA A 159 -6.04 -38.44 -3.91
N LEU A 160 -4.97 -37.68 -3.64
CA LEU A 160 -3.80 -37.59 -4.51
C LEU A 160 -3.10 -38.95 -4.66
N LYS A 161 -2.98 -39.71 -3.55
CA LYS A 161 -2.38 -41.05 -3.55
C LYS A 161 -3.22 -42.04 -4.36
N LYS A 162 -4.54 -41.98 -4.27
CA LYS A 162 -5.46 -42.81 -5.07
C LYS A 162 -5.35 -42.48 -6.56
N ALA A 163 -5.42 -41.20 -6.93
CA ALA A 163 -5.28 -40.76 -8.32
C ALA A 163 -3.95 -41.19 -8.95
N LYS A 164 -2.83 -41.11 -8.21
CA LYS A 164 -1.51 -41.57 -8.70
C LYS A 164 -1.43 -43.08 -8.92
N LYS A 165 -2.23 -43.89 -8.22
CA LYS A 165 -2.29 -45.34 -8.44
C LYS A 165 -3.09 -45.70 -9.68
N GLU A 166 -4.16 -44.95 -9.95
CA GLU A 166 -5.04 -45.15 -11.12
C GLU A 166 -4.42 -44.65 -12.44
N LEU A 167 -3.42 -43.76 -12.35
CA LEU A 167 -2.66 -43.26 -13.51
C LEU A 167 -1.43 -44.13 -13.87
N LYS A 168 -1.16 -45.21 -13.14
CA LYS A 168 -0.10 -46.18 -13.45
C LYS A 168 -0.70 -47.42 -14.11
#